data_AF-A0A7S0WR83-F1
#
_entry.id   AF-A0A7S0WR83-F1
#
_cell.length_a   1.000
_cell.length_b   1.000
_cell.length_c   1.000
_cell.angle_alpha   90.00
_cell.angle_beta   90.00
_cell.angle_gamma   90.00
#
_symmetry.space_group_name_H-M   'P 1'
#
loop_
_entity.id
_entity.type
_entity.pdbx_description
1 polymer ?
#
loop_
_entity_poly.entity_id
_entity_poly.type
_entity_poly.pdbx_seq_one_letter_code
_entity_poly.pdbx_strand_id
1 'polypeptide(L)'
;KPPRLHPLTKLVGLQIIADCKMVNISELRPLAKGLDLTVKVLDAKVVLDKKGKDGASSKISECIVGDASGTVVFKARNDQAEKAQPGTYLKLSGAKVDMYRGSMRLEIDATGSVEVEEGASFQPNTDNNVSLIEFELVSVQAPDA
;
A
#
# COMPACT_ATOMS: atom_id res chain seq x y z
N LYS A 1 34.48 -41.60 29.07
CA LYS A 1 34.68 -40.16 28.77
C LYS A 1 33.91 -39.82 27.51
N PRO A 2 32.72 -39.20 27.60
CA PRO A 2 32.00 -38.75 26.41
C PRO A 2 32.62 -37.45 25.85
N PRO A 3 32.51 -37.18 24.53
CA PRO A 3 33.08 -36.00 23.91
C PRO A 3 32.33 -34.73 24.35
N ARG A 4 33.09 -33.63 24.50
CA ARG A 4 32.55 -32.30 24.82
C ARG A 4 31.68 -31.82 23.67
N LEU A 5 30.38 -31.66 23.91
CA LEU A 5 29.49 -30.99 22.99
C LEU A 5 29.58 -29.47 23.26
N HIS A 6 30.08 -28.71 22.29
CA HIS A 6 29.82 -27.28 22.21
C HIS A 6 28.72 -27.09 21.16
N PRO A 7 27.47 -26.74 21.51
CA PRO A 7 26.58 -26.18 20.53
C PRO A 7 26.90 -24.68 20.39
N LEU A 8 27.52 -24.39 19.24
CA LEU A 8 27.61 -23.07 18.62
C LEU A 8 26.26 -22.36 18.70
N THR A 9 26.32 -21.10 19.13
CA THR A 9 25.29 -20.09 18.94
C THR A 9 24.75 -20.12 17.52
N LYS A 10 23.52 -20.61 17.34
CA LYS A 10 22.65 -20.14 16.26
C LYS A 10 21.40 -19.56 16.90
N LEU A 11 21.49 -18.24 17.05
CA LEU A 11 20.38 -17.32 17.21
C LEU A 11 19.31 -17.66 16.17
N VAL A 12 18.33 -18.48 16.53
CA VAL A 12 17.04 -18.46 15.83
C VAL A 12 16.28 -17.34 16.51
N GLY A 13 16.57 -16.11 16.11
CA GLY A 13 15.70 -14.98 16.38
C GLY A 13 14.40 -15.25 15.65
N LEU A 14 13.52 -16.02 16.28
CA LEU A 14 12.14 -16.11 15.87
C LEU A 14 11.55 -14.74 16.19
N GLN A 15 11.64 -13.86 15.19
CA GLN A 15 11.01 -12.57 15.17
C GLN A 15 9.58 -12.76 15.66
N ILE A 16 9.24 -12.07 16.73
CA ILE A 16 7.87 -11.83 17.14
C ILE A 16 7.27 -11.06 15.96
N ILE A 17 6.67 -11.79 15.02
CA ILE A 17 5.84 -11.23 13.97
C ILE A 17 4.55 -10.91 14.71
N ALA A 18 4.37 -9.62 15.06
CA ALA A 18 3.03 -9.13 15.31
C ALA A 18 2.18 -9.58 14.11
N ASP A 19 1.01 -10.16 14.35
CA ASP A 19 0.06 -10.56 13.31
C ASP A 19 -0.39 -9.31 12.54
N CYS A 20 0.45 -8.81 11.63
CA CYS A 20 0.12 -7.79 10.65
C CYS A 20 -0.85 -8.45 9.68
N LYS A 21 -2.14 -8.27 9.95
CA LYS A 21 -3.20 -8.77 9.09
C LYS A 21 -3.13 -8.02 7.76
N MET A 22 -2.44 -8.63 6.79
CA MET A 22 -2.42 -8.10 5.43
C MET A 22 -3.82 -8.21 4.81
N VAL A 23 -4.21 -7.16 4.11
CA VAL A 23 -5.50 -7.05 3.43
C VAL A 23 -5.30 -7.26 1.93
N ASN A 24 -6.30 -7.80 1.24
CA ASN A 24 -6.29 -7.91 -0.21
C ASN A 24 -6.98 -6.68 -0.84
N ILE A 25 -6.58 -6.29 -2.05
CA ILE A 25 -7.19 -5.15 -2.75
C ILE A 25 -8.70 -5.32 -2.96
N SER A 26 -9.19 -6.53 -3.23
CA SER A 26 -10.63 -6.79 -3.39
C SER A 26 -11.44 -6.58 -2.10
N GLU A 27 -10.78 -6.61 -0.94
CA GLU A 27 -11.41 -6.48 0.37
C GLU A 27 -11.42 -5.03 0.88
N LEU A 28 -10.85 -4.10 0.12
CA LEU A 28 -10.84 -2.69 0.48
C LEU A 28 -12.27 -2.18 0.71
N ARG A 29 -12.39 -1.31 1.70
CA ARG A 29 -13.63 -0.63 2.06
C ARG A 29 -13.42 0.88 1.98
N PRO A 30 -14.41 1.64 1.49
CA PRO A 30 -14.37 3.09 1.54
C PRO A 30 -14.00 3.59 2.94
N LEU A 31 -13.10 4.58 3.00
CA LEU A 31 -12.67 5.24 4.25
C LEU A 31 -11.90 4.34 5.24
N ALA A 32 -11.53 3.10 4.87
CA ALA A 32 -10.70 2.25 5.70
C ALA A 32 -9.30 2.84 5.93
N LYS A 33 -8.68 2.56 7.09
CA LYS A 33 -7.37 3.08 7.50
C LYS A 33 -6.56 2.00 8.22
N GLY A 34 -5.26 2.19 8.33
CA GLY A 34 -4.36 1.25 9.03
C GLY A 34 -4.22 -0.07 8.28
N LEU A 35 -4.22 -0.03 6.95
CA LEU A 35 -4.15 -1.20 6.08
C LEU A 35 -2.70 -1.52 5.76
N ASP A 36 -2.34 -2.79 5.89
CA ASP A 36 -1.05 -3.30 5.45
C ASP A 36 -1.25 -4.17 4.20
N LEU A 37 -0.50 -3.88 3.13
CA LEU A 37 -0.67 -4.47 1.81
C LEU A 37 0.70 -4.74 1.17
N THR A 38 0.82 -5.82 0.42
CA THR A 38 1.96 -6.02 -0.50
C THR A 38 1.44 -5.96 -1.93
N VAL A 39 1.94 -5.03 -2.73
CA VAL A 39 1.42 -4.74 -4.07
C VAL A 39 2.54 -4.65 -5.09
N LYS A 40 2.26 -4.95 -6.34
CA LYS A 40 3.13 -4.69 -7.49
C LYS A 40 2.70 -3.41 -8.18
N VAL A 41 3.67 -2.57 -8.53
CA VAL A 41 3.43 -1.38 -9.37
C VAL A 41 3.34 -1.82 -10.83
N LEU A 42 2.21 -1.54 -11.47
CA LEU A 42 1.97 -1.82 -12.89
C LEU A 42 2.30 -0.62 -13.77
N ASP A 43 1.91 0.57 -13.32
CA ASP A 43 2.14 1.82 -14.01
C ASP A 43 2.35 2.97 -13.00
N ALA A 44 3.08 4.01 -13.40
CA ALA A 44 3.36 5.17 -12.56
C ALA A 44 3.38 6.45 -13.40
N LYS A 45 2.47 7.37 -13.09
CA LYS A 45 2.36 8.66 -13.77
C LYS A 45 2.61 9.80 -12.78
N VAL A 46 3.62 10.61 -13.05
CA VAL A 46 3.88 11.84 -12.28
C VAL A 46 2.79 12.87 -12.62
N VAL A 47 2.00 13.27 -11.63
CA VAL A 47 0.90 14.23 -11.78
C VAL A 47 1.25 15.62 -11.25
N LEU A 48 2.20 15.69 -10.32
CA LEU A 48 2.75 16.94 -9.83
C LEU A 48 4.25 16.77 -9.66
N ASP A 49 5.00 17.69 -10.24
CA ASP A 49 6.42 17.84 -9.96
C ASP A 49 6.73 19.32 -9.86
N LYS A 50 6.73 19.83 -8.63
CA LYS A 50 6.99 21.24 -8.34
C LYS A 50 8.19 21.35 -7.43
N LYS A 51 9.23 22.02 -7.93
CA LYS A 51 10.36 22.44 -7.12
C LYS A 51 10.06 23.83 -6.56
N GLY A 52 9.88 23.93 -5.25
CA GLY A 52 9.69 25.20 -4.55
C GLY A 52 10.95 26.05 -4.57
N LYS A 53 10.79 27.38 -4.53
CA LYS A 53 11.90 28.35 -4.48
C LYS A 53 12.70 28.24 -3.17
N ASP A 54 12.08 27.74 -2.11
CA ASP A 54 12.65 27.56 -0.77
C ASP A 54 13.29 26.17 -0.56
N GLY A 55 13.50 25.40 -1.64
CA GLY A 55 14.09 24.06 -1.59
C GLY A 55 13.09 22.93 -1.29
N ALA A 56 11.86 23.25 -0.89
CA ALA A 56 10.79 22.26 -0.74
C ALA A 56 10.34 21.72 -2.11
N SER A 57 10.59 20.44 -2.39
CA SER A 57 10.00 19.75 -3.54
C SER A 57 8.67 19.11 -3.16
N SER A 58 7.69 19.18 -4.07
CA SER A 58 6.44 18.43 -3.96
C SER A 58 6.29 17.60 -5.22
N LYS A 59 6.47 16.28 -5.07
CA LYS A 59 6.29 15.31 -6.14
C LYS A 59 5.11 14.42 -5.80
N ILE A 60 4.19 14.23 -6.73
CA ILE A 60 3.06 13.32 -6.57
C ILE A 60 2.98 12.46 -7.83
N SER A 61 2.90 11.15 -7.64
CA SER A 61 2.66 10.19 -8.72
C SER A 61 1.40 9.38 -8.44
N GLU A 62 0.56 9.26 -9.46
CA GLU A 62 -0.56 8.32 -9.47
C GLU A 62 -0.06 7.01 -10.08
N CYS A 63 -0.07 5.96 -9.27
CA CYS A 63 0.44 4.65 -9.64
C CYS A 63 -0.73 3.67 -9.74
N ILE A 64 -0.75 2.80 -10.74
CA ILE A 64 -1.62 1.63 -10.74
C ILE A 64 -0.86 0.52 -10.02
N VAL A 65 -1.40 0.07 -8.89
CA VAL A 65 -0.81 -1.01 -8.09
C VAL A 65 -1.79 -2.16 -7.96
N GLY A 66 -1.29 -3.39 -7.78
CA GLY A 66 -2.15 -4.55 -7.69
C GLY A 66 -1.56 -5.73 -6.94
N ASP A 67 -2.43 -6.64 -6.53
CA ASP A 67 -2.14 -7.95 -5.96
C ASP A 67 -2.94 -9.01 -6.73
N ALA A 68 -2.86 -10.28 -6.31
CA ALA A 68 -3.60 -11.36 -6.98
C ALA A 68 -5.13 -11.19 -6.95
N SER A 69 -5.67 -10.32 -6.08
CA SER A 69 -7.10 -10.07 -5.92
C SER A 69 -7.62 -8.93 -6.81
N GLY A 70 -6.79 -7.94 -7.12
CA GLY A 70 -7.19 -6.81 -7.96
C GLY A 70 -6.14 -5.71 -8.10
N THR A 71 -6.55 -4.59 -8.67
CA THR A 71 -5.75 -3.38 -8.86
C THR A 71 -6.46 -2.14 -8.32
N VAL A 72 -5.70 -1.13 -7.92
CA VAL A 72 -6.18 0.15 -7.38
C VAL A 72 -5.20 1.27 -7.69
N VAL A 73 -5.69 2.50 -7.79
CA VAL A 73 -4.84 3.69 -7.88
C VAL A 73 -4.23 4.01 -6.52
N PHE A 74 -2.90 4.08 -6.47
CA PHE A 74 -2.12 4.52 -5.32
C PHE A 74 -1.52 5.91 -5.56
N LYS A 75 -1.72 6.83 -4.62
CA LYS A 75 -1.16 8.18 -4.66
C LYS A 75 0.16 8.22 -3.85
N ALA A 76 1.27 8.16 -4.55
CA ALA A 76 2.61 8.22 -3.97
C ALA A 76 3.09 9.68 -3.86
N ARG A 77 3.56 10.10 -2.68
CA ARG A 77 4.09 11.46 -2.45
C ARG A 77 5.60 11.45 -2.19
N ASN A 78 6.30 12.45 -2.71
CA ASN A 78 7.72 12.71 -2.49
C ASN A 78 8.60 11.47 -2.74
N ASP A 79 9.29 10.97 -1.71
CA ASP A 79 10.18 9.80 -1.77
C ASP A 79 9.43 8.51 -2.16
N GLN A 80 8.15 8.40 -1.83
CA GLN A 80 7.32 7.26 -2.21
C GLN A 80 7.20 7.15 -3.73
N ALA A 81 7.16 8.29 -4.44
CA ALA A 81 7.09 8.31 -5.90
C ALA A 81 8.40 7.86 -6.57
N GLU A 82 9.52 7.92 -5.84
CA GLU A 82 10.81 7.39 -6.32
C GLU A 82 10.84 5.86 -6.17
N LYS A 83 10.26 5.33 -5.08
CA LYS A 83 10.15 3.88 -4.84
C LYS A 83 9.13 3.19 -5.74
N ALA A 84 8.03 3.88 -6.07
CA ALA A 84 6.93 3.36 -6.87
C ALA A 84 7.23 3.38 -8.37
N GLN A 85 8.23 2.62 -8.80
CA GLN A 85 8.57 2.41 -10.22
C GLN A 85 7.80 1.21 -10.79
N PRO A 86 7.35 1.24 -12.06
CA PRO A 86 6.72 0.09 -12.70
C PRO A 86 7.57 -1.18 -12.59
N GLY A 87 6.94 -2.29 -12.24
CA GLY A 87 7.59 -3.58 -12.05
C GLY A 87 8.13 -3.84 -10.63
N THR A 88 8.22 -2.84 -9.76
CA THR A 88 8.63 -3.05 -8.36
C THR A 88 7.49 -3.58 -7.52
N TYR A 89 7.83 -4.32 -6.47
CA TYR A 89 6.90 -4.70 -5.42
C TYR A 89 7.10 -3.78 -4.23
N LEU A 90 6.01 -3.35 -3.63
CA LEU A 90 5.98 -2.44 -2.49
C LEU A 90 5.22 -3.08 -1.34
N LYS A 91 5.77 -2.91 -0.15
CA LYS A 91 5.05 -3.11 1.11
C LYS A 91 4.54 -1.75 1.58
N LEU A 92 3.22 -1.63 1.64
CA LEU A 92 2.52 -0.46 2.15
C LEU A 92 2.09 -0.76 3.57
N SER A 93 2.58 0.00 4.54
CA SER A 93 2.18 -0.15 5.95
C SER A 93 1.41 1.09 6.40
N GLY A 94 0.28 0.91 7.08
CA GLY A 94 -0.57 2.03 7.51
C GLY A 94 -1.21 2.81 6.35
N ALA A 95 -1.58 2.13 5.28
CA ALA A 95 -2.32 2.71 4.17
C ALA A 95 -3.78 3.01 4.56
N LYS A 96 -4.41 3.92 3.83
CA LYS A 96 -5.82 4.27 3.93
C LYS A 96 -6.46 4.36 2.55
N VAL A 97 -7.78 4.17 2.53
CA VAL A 97 -8.62 4.40 1.36
C VAL A 97 -9.14 5.84 1.40
N ASP A 98 -8.68 6.65 0.45
CA ASP A 98 -9.15 8.00 0.15
C ASP A 98 -10.22 7.93 -0.95
N MET A 99 -11.34 8.61 -0.77
CA MET A 99 -12.40 8.67 -1.77
C MET A 99 -12.16 9.88 -2.67
N TYR A 100 -11.90 9.64 -3.95
CA TYR A 100 -11.66 10.69 -4.94
C TYR A 100 -12.69 10.61 -6.06
N ARG A 101 -13.54 11.62 -6.17
CA ARG A 101 -14.61 11.71 -7.19
C ARG A 101 -15.48 10.45 -7.26
N GLY A 102 -15.85 9.90 -6.10
CA GLY A 102 -16.68 8.69 -6.01
C GLY A 102 -15.90 7.37 -6.09
N SER A 103 -14.62 7.38 -6.44
CA SER A 103 -13.83 6.15 -6.55
C SER A 103 -12.78 6.01 -5.44
N MET A 104 -12.43 4.76 -5.11
CA MET A 104 -11.42 4.46 -4.10
C MET A 104 -10.00 4.69 -4.63
N ARG A 105 -9.15 5.28 -3.79
CA ARG A 105 -7.69 5.40 -4.01
C ARG A 105 -6.94 5.05 -2.73
N LEU A 106 -5.75 4.47 -2.86
CA LEU A 106 -4.86 4.25 -1.73
C LEU A 106 -3.94 5.43 -1.49
N GLU A 107 -3.72 5.77 -0.23
CA GLU A 107 -2.74 6.75 0.23
C GLU A 107 -2.10 6.25 1.53
N ILE A 108 -0.86 6.64 1.82
CA ILE A 108 -0.20 6.34 3.10
C ILE A 108 -0.63 7.35 4.16
N ASP A 109 -0.97 6.87 5.36
CA ASP A 109 -1.28 7.75 6.48
C ASP A 109 -0.02 8.38 7.09
N ALA A 110 -0.17 9.37 7.97
CA ALA A 110 0.97 10.11 8.53
C ALA A 110 1.99 9.24 9.28
N THR A 111 1.57 8.11 9.84
CA THR A 111 2.42 7.14 10.55
C THR A 111 2.82 5.94 9.69
N GLY A 112 2.36 5.87 8.44
CA GLY A 112 2.61 4.75 7.55
C GLY A 112 3.92 4.87 6.78
N SER A 113 4.29 3.80 6.08
CA SER A 113 5.52 3.73 5.30
C SER A 113 5.34 2.99 3.97
N VAL A 114 6.25 3.28 3.04
CA VAL A 114 6.41 2.57 1.76
C VAL A 114 7.82 2.01 1.70
N GLU A 115 7.91 0.70 1.55
CA GLU A 115 9.15 -0.04 1.42
C GLU A 115 9.13 -0.89 0.15
N VAL A 116 10.30 -1.10 -0.47
CA VAL A 116 10.43 -1.99 -1.61
C VAL A 116 10.55 -3.42 -1.07
N GLU A 117 9.75 -4.33 -1.60
CA GLU A 117 9.70 -5.72 -1.18
C GLU A 117 10.36 -6.61 -2.24
N GLU A 118 11.65 -6.92 -2.08
CA GLU A 118 12.41 -7.69 -3.07
C GLU A 118 12.01 -9.18 -3.16
N GLY A 119 11.39 -9.73 -2.12
CA GLY A 119 11.02 -11.15 -2.04
C GLY A 119 9.68 -11.52 -2.67
N ALA A 120 8.86 -10.54 -3.07
CA ALA A 120 7.53 -10.78 -3.59
C ALA A 120 7.55 -11.24 -5.05
N SER A 121 6.77 -12.27 -5.37
CA SER A 121 6.62 -12.81 -6.73
C SER A 121 5.18 -13.26 -6.97
N PHE A 122 4.31 -12.31 -7.26
CA PHE A 122 2.93 -12.60 -7.69
C PHE A 122 2.57 -11.77 -8.91
N GLN A 123 1.59 -12.27 -9.67
CA GLN A 123 1.02 -11.55 -10.80
C GLN A 123 -0.27 -10.86 -10.37
N PRO A 124 -0.37 -9.53 -10.50
CA PRO A 124 -1.59 -8.82 -10.17
C PRO A 124 -2.76 -9.19 -11.08
N ASN A 125 -3.96 -9.24 -10.52
CA ASN A 125 -5.19 -9.36 -11.29
C ASN A 125 -5.61 -7.99 -11.84
N THR A 126 -5.29 -7.74 -13.11
CA THR A 126 -5.60 -6.48 -13.81
C THR A 126 -7.06 -6.35 -14.21
N ASP A 127 -7.81 -7.45 -14.24
CA ASP A 127 -9.22 -7.45 -14.67
C ASP A 127 -10.14 -6.90 -13.57
N ASN A 128 -9.70 -6.95 -12.31
CA ASN A 128 -10.44 -6.41 -11.18
C ASN A 128 -9.84 -5.09 -10.68
N ASN A 129 -10.14 -3.98 -11.35
CA ASN A 129 -9.71 -2.65 -10.92
C ASN A 129 -10.77 -1.98 -10.02
N VAL A 130 -10.54 -2.00 -8.70
CA VAL A 130 -11.48 -1.44 -7.71
C VAL A 130 -11.56 0.09 -7.74
N SER A 131 -10.60 0.76 -8.38
CA SER A 131 -10.63 2.22 -8.56
C SER A 131 -11.52 2.69 -9.71
N LEU A 132 -12.06 1.77 -10.52
CA LEU A 132 -13.08 2.06 -11.52
C LEU A 132 -14.51 1.99 -10.94
N ILE A 133 -14.66 1.49 -9.71
CA ILE A 133 -15.95 1.41 -9.03
C ILE A 133 -16.30 2.79 -8.47
N GLU A 134 -17.48 3.28 -8.82
CA GLU A 134 -18.04 4.52 -8.29
C GLU A 134 -19.00 4.22 -7.13
N PHE A 135 -18.84 4.95 -6.03
CA PHE A 135 -19.66 4.88 -4.84
C PHE A 135 -20.45 6.17 -4.67
N GLU A 136 -21.74 6.01 -4.36
CA GLU A 136 -22.61 7.11 -3.98
C GLU A 136 -22.76 7.17 -2.45
N LEU A 137 -22.64 8.37 -1.89
CA LEU A 137 -22.89 8.59 -0.47
C LEU A 137 -24.39 8.69 -0.25
N VAL A 138 -24.95 7.66 0.39
CA VAL A 138 -26.36 7.66 0.82
C VAL A 138 -26.43 8.16 2.25
N SER A 139 -26.99 9.35 2.47
CA SER A 139 -27.34 9.82 3.81
C SER A 139 -28.70 9.24 4.21
N VAL A 140 -28.71 8.38 5.22
CA VAL A 140 -29.97 7.93 5.82
C VAL A 140 -30.47 9.07 6.70
N GLN A 141 -31.54 9.74 6.30
CA GLN A 141 -32.26 10.63 7.19
C GLN A 141 -32.88 9.79 8.30
N ALA A 142 -32.57 10.10 9.56
CA ALA A 142 -33.28 9.50 10.69
C ALA A 142 -34.75 9.91 10.57
N PRO A 143 -35.72 9.00 10.79
CA PRO A 143 -37.12 9.38 10.80
C PRO A 143 -37.32 10.41 11.92
N ASP A 144 -37.88 11.56 11.58
CA ASP A 144 -38.29 12.57 12.56
C ASP A 144 -39.23 11.90 13.56
N ALA A 145 -38.79 11.88 14.83
CA ALA A 145 -39.52 11.29 15.95
C ALA A 145 -40.65 12.22 16.44
#